data_AF-A0A151K237-F1
#
_entry.id   AF-A0A151K237-F1
#
_cell.length_a   1.000
_cell.length_b   1.000
_cell.length_c   1.000
_cell.angle_alpha   90.00
_cell.angle_beta   90.00
_cell.angle_gamma   90.00
#
_symmetry.space_group_name_H-M   'P 1'
#
loop_
_entity.id
_entity.type
_entity.pdbx_description
1 polymer ?
#
loop_
_entity_poly.entity_id
_entity_poly.type
_entity_poly.pdbx_seq_one_letter_code
_entity_poly.pdbx_strand_id
1 'polypeptide(L)'
;MGKKRNVYKINCSQFEASYVGQTGRRLDTRITEHKKHVNRKSATHSVITDHTLQFGHDFDWDNCEILEVKRFYNKRLTAEMIFINRQEKGLNLQTDTDTLSRTYTDILKKI
;
A
#
# COMPACT_ATOMS: atom_id res chain seq x y z
N MET A 1 -15.04 -6.34 -7.05
CA MET A 1 -14.05 -5.24 -7.08
C MET A 1 -13.17 -5.34 -8.35
N GLY A 2 -13.56 -4.72 -9.48
CA GLY A 2 -12.92 -4.96 -10.80
C GLY A 2 -12.10 -3.80 -11.37
N LYS A 3 -11.76 -2.78 -10.57
CA LYS A 3 -11.15 -1.54 -11.08
C LYS A 3 -9.65 -1.68 -11.32
N LYS A 4 -9.15 -1.04 -12.38
CA LYS A 4 -7.72 -0.95 -12.76
C LYS A 4 -7.18 0.45 -12.48
N ARG A 5 -5.85 0.59 -12.45
CA ARG A 5 -5.17 1.91 -12.41
C ARG A 5 -5.59 2.73 -11.18
N ASN A 6 -5.42 2.15 -10.00
CA ASN A 6 -5.82 2.74 -8.74
C ASN A 6 -4.67 2.75 -7.72
N VAL A 7 -4.85 3.61 -6.72
CA VAL A 7 -4.19 3.54 -5.41
C VAL A 7 -5.19 2.90 -4.46
N TYR A 8 -4.73 1.93 -3.68
CA TYR A 8 -5.56 1.14 -2.77
C TYR A 8 -4.93 1.08 -1.38
N LYS A 9 -5.77 0.77 -0.40
CA LYS A 9 -5.38 0.53 0.99
C LYS A 9 -5.84 -0.87 1.42
N ILE A 10 -5.00 -1.55 2.18
CA ILE A 10 -5.33 -2.82 2.83
C ILE A 10 -5.01 -2.67 4.32
N ASN A 11 -5.99 -3.00 5.16
CA ASN A 11 -5.83 -2.96 6.61
C ASN A 11 -5.32 -4.31 7.13
N CYS A 12 -4.52 -4.27 8.20
CA CYS A 12 -4.26 -5.43 9.03
C CYS A 12 -5.56 -5.79 9.78
N SER A 13 -5.85 -7.08 9.91
CA SER A 13 -7.10 -7.55 10.53
C SER A 13 -7.03 -7.53 12.05
N GLN A 14 -5.82 -7.65 12.61
CA GLN A 14 -5.59 -7.81 14.05
C GLN A 14 -5.14 -6.51 14.73
N PHE A 15 -4.62 -5.55 13.97
CA PHE A 15 -4.09 -4.31 14.51
C PHE A 15 -4.42 -3.13 13.62
N GLU A 16 -4.43 -1.93 14.21
CA GLU A 16 -4.61 -0.68 13.50
C GLU A 16 -3.34 -0.32 12.71
N ALA A 17 -3.01 -1.12 11.70
CA ALA A 17 -1.95 -0.86 10.75
C ALA A 17 -2.49 -1.05 9.34
N SER A 18 -1.90 -0.38 8.36
CA SER A 18 -2.35 -0.50 6.97
C SER A 18 -1.23 -0.29 5.97
N TYR A 19 -1.38 -0.92 4.81
CA TYR A 19 -0.50 -0.75 3.66
C TYR A 19 -1.24 -0.01 2.55
N VAL A 20 -0.58 0.96 1.93
CA VAL A 20 -1.04 1.64 0.73
C VAL A 20 -0.15 1.24 -0.45
N GLY A 21 -0.77 0.93 -1.58
CA GLY A 21 -0.04 0.64 -2.80
C GLY A 21 -0.79 1.13 -4.04
N GLN A 22 -0.08 1.28 -5.15
CA GLN A 22 -0.70 1.48 -6.46
C GLN A 22 -0.62 0.24 -7.36
N THR A 23 -1.54 0.17 -8.31
CA THR A 23 -1.47 -0.84 -9.37
C THR A 23 -2.02 -0.34 -10.70
N GLY A 24 -1.34 -0.68 -11.79
CA GLY A 24 -1.88 -0.58 -13.15
C GLY A 24 -2.79 -1.75 -13.53
N ARG A 25 -2.68 -2.88 -12.82
CA ARG A 25 -3.49 -4.09 -13.03
C ARG A 25 -4.87 -3.91 -12.40
N ARG A 26 -5.73 -4.93 -12.50
CA ARG A 26 -6.97 -4.99 -11.70
C ARG A 26 -6.58 -5.17 -10.23
N LEU A 27 -7.33 -4.54 -9.33
CA LEU A 27 -7.04 -4.64 -7.90
C LEU A 27 -7.07 -6.09 -7.41
N ASP A 28 -8.08 -6.87 -7.78
CA ASP A 28 -8.22 -8.30 -7.44
C ASP A 28 -6.98 -9.13 -7.79
N THR A 29 -6.38 -8.88 -8.96
CA THR A 29 -5.14 -9.52 -9.40
C THR A 29 -3.99 -9.15 -8.47
N ARG A 30 -3.85 -7.87 -8.12
CA ARG A 30 -2.78 -7.41 -7.23
C ARG A 30 -2.92 -7.99 -5.82
N ILE A 31 -4.14 -8.05 -5.29
CA ILE A 31 -4.42 -8.68 -3.99
C ILE A 31 -4.07 -10.17 -4.02
N THR A 32 -4.40 -10.87 -5.09
CA THR A 32 -4.06 -12.30 -5.25
C THR A 32 -2.54 -12.52 -5.30
N GLU A 33 -1.79 -11.62 -5.94
CA GLU A 33 -0.32 -11.66 -5.95
C GLU A 33 0.25 -11.53 -4.53
N HIS A 34 -0.24 -10.57 -3.75
CA HIS A 34 0.18 -10.39 -2.36
C HIS A 34 -0.10 -11.62 -1.51
N LYS A 35 -1.33 -12.18 -1.56
CA LYS A 35 -1.69 -13.43 -0.87
C LYS A 35 -0.73 -14.58 -1.21
N LYS A 36 -0.42 -14.74 -2.51
CA LYS A 36 0.51 -15.78 -2.96
C LYS A 36 1.93 -15.56 -2.45
N HIS A 37 2.36 -14.31 -2.35
CA HIS A 37 3.72 -13.97 -1.90
C HIS A 37 3.89 -14.24 -0.41
N VAL A 38 2.89 -13.90 0.41
CA VAL A 38 2.83 -14.25 1.83
C VAL A 38 2.93 -15.77 2.03
N ASN A 39 2.12 -16.55 1.29
CA ASN A 39 2.08 -18.00 1.43
C ASN A 39 3.36 -18.72 0.98
N ARG A 40 4.14 -18.13 0.07
CA ARG A 40 5.30 -18.79 -0.54
C ARG A 40 6.61 -18.62 0.22
N LYS A 41 6.64 -17.83 1.32
CA LYS A 41 7.88 -17.50 2.08
C LYS A 41 9.08 -17.27 1.15
N SER A 42 8.88 -16.40 0.16
CA SER A 42 9.86 -16.11 -0.88
C SER A 42 11.16 -15.56 -0.28
N ALA A 43 12.32 -15.74 -0.92
CA ALA A 43 13.57 -15.17 -0.44
C ALA A 43 13.56 -13.62 -0.37
N THR A 44 12.68 -12.96 -1.14
CA THR A 44 12.45 -11.51 -1.05
C THR A 44 11.07 -11.26 -0.46
N HIS A 45 11.03 -10.56 0.68
CA HIS A 45 9.77 -10.23 1.34
C HIS A 45 9.30 -8.83 0.98
N SER A 46 7.98 -8.67 0.89
CA SER A 46 7.34 -7.36 0.92
C SER A 46 7.06 -6.96 2.37
N VAL A 47 6.81 -5.68 2.65
CA VAL A 47 6.41 -5.22 3.99
C VAL A 47 5.15 -5.92 4.51
N ILE A 48 4.23 -6.31 3.61
CA ILE A 48 3.05 -7.12 3.94
C ILE A 48 3.49 -8.51 4.42
N THR A 49 4.42 -9.15 3.70
CA THR A 49 4.96 -10.46 4.04
C THR A 49 5.72 -10.42 5.36
N ASP A 50 6.61 -9.43 5.55
CA ASP A 50 7.38 -9.27 6.77
C ASP A 50 6.48 -9.05 7.98
N HIS A 51 5.47 -8.17 7.85
CA HIS A 51 4.48 -7.96 8.92
C HIS A 51 3.75 -9.25 9.30
N THR A 52 3.31 -10.01 8.29
CA THR A 52 2.62 -11.30 8.49
C THR A 52 3.53 -12.30 9.21
N LEU A 53 4.78 -12.44 8.77
CA LEU A 53 5.73 -13.41 9.34
C LEU A 53 6.20 -13.02 10.74
N GLN A 54 6.41 -11.72 10.99
CA GLN A 54 6.92 -11.22 12.27
C GLN A 54 5.86 -11.26 13.37
N PHE A 55 4.61 -10.92 13.06
CA PHE A 55 3.55 -10.75 14.06
C PHE A 55 2.49 -11.85 14.01
N GLY A 56 2.51 -12.73 13.00
CA GLY A 56 1.45 -13.72 12.78
C GLY A 56 0.11 -13.09 12.41
N HIS A 57 0.11 -11.82 12.00
CA HIS A 57 -1.08 -11.08 11.57
C HIS A 57 -1.44 -11.41 10.13
N ASP A 58 -2.66 -11.08 9.73
CA ASP A 58 -3.16 -11.23 8.37
C ASP A 58 -3.89 -9.94 7.94
N PHE A 59 -4.12 -9.78 6.65
CA PHE A 59 -4.75 -8.59 6.10
C PHE A 59 -6.22 -8.83 5.75
N ASP A 60 -7.02 -7.77 5.82
CA ASP A 60 -8.40 -7.79 5.35
C ASP A 60 -8.42 -7.71 3.83
N TRP A 61 -8.19 -8.87 3.22
CA TRP A 61 -8.03 -9.00 1.78
C TRP A 61 -9.31 -8.77 0.98
N ASP A 62 -10.46 -8.91 1.62
CA ASP A 62 -11.75 -8.85 0.95
C ASP A 62 -12.31 -7.41 0.99
N ASN A 63 -11.94 -6.63 2.02
CA ASN A 63 -12.34 -5.23 2.18
C ASN A 63 -11.22 -4.24 1.82
N CYS A 64 -10.51 -4.49 0.72
CA CYS A 64 -9.53 -3.52 0.20
C CYS A 64 -10.22 -2.24 -0.29
N GLU A 65 -9.74 -1.09 0.17
CA GLU A 65 -10.29 0.22 -0.20
C GLU A 65 -9.60 0.77 -1.45
N ILE A 66 -10.37 1.35 -2.38
CA ILE A 66 -9.80 2.15 -3.48
C ILE A 66 -9.81 3.61 -3.05
N LEU A 67 -8.62 4.14 -2.77
CA LEU A 67 -8.42 5.52 -2.36
C LEU A 67 -8.55 6.49 -3.54
N GLU A 68 -7.99 6.11 -4.70
CA GLU A 68 -8.08 6.94 -5.91
C GLU A 68 -7.90 6.13 -7.19
N VAL A 69 -8.50 6.60 -8.30
CA VAL A 69 -8.30 6.03 -9.64
C VAL A 69 -7.60 7.07 -10.53
N LYS A 70 -6.36 6.79 -10.96
CA LYS A 70 -5.61 7.66 -11.88
C LYS A 70 -5.07 6.86 -13.06
N ARG A 71 -5.37 7.31 -14.27
CA ARG A 71 -4.93 6.65 -15.52
C ARG A 71 -3.41 6.58 -15.64
N PHE A 72 -2.74 7.69 -15.38
CA PHE A 72 -1.30 7.83 -15.61
C PHE A 72 -0.49 7.34 -14.41
N TYR A 73 0.63 6.68 -14.68
CA TYR A 73 1.48 6.06 -13.67
C TYR A 73 2.09 7.08 -12.71
N ASN A 74 2.67 8.15 -13.23
CA ASN A 74 3.22 9.25 -12.43
C ASN A 74 2.18 9.86 -11.46
N LYS A 75 0.93 10.05 -11.92
CA LYS A 75 -0.14 10.55 -11.05
C LYS A 75 -0.51 9.55 -9.95
N ARG A 76 -0.41 8.23 -10.21
CA ARG A 76 -0.59 7.21 -9.17
C ARG A 76 0.55 7.21 -8.17
N LEU A 77 1.79 7.36 -8.61
CA LEU A 77 2.94 7.48 -7.71
C LEU A 77 2.78 8.67 -6.76
N THR A 78 2.44 9.85 -7.30
CA THR A 78 2.19 11.02 -6.46
C THR A 78 1.05 10.78 -5.46
N ALA A 79 -0.07 10.19 -5.91
CA ALA A 79 -1.19 9.89 -5.03
C ALA A 79 -0.82 8.86 -3.95
N GLU A 80 -0.15 7.77 -4.32
CA GLU A 80 0.36 6.74 -3.40
C GLU A 80 1.21 7.36 -2.30
N MET A 81 2.18 8.19 -2.66
CA MET A 81 3.05 8.83 -1.67
C MET A 81 2.28 9.79 -0.73
N ILE A 82 1.29 10.52 -1.26
CA ILE A 82 0.41 11.37 -0.43
C ILE A 82 -0.37 10.52 0.57
N PHE A 83 -0.96 9.41 0.11
CA PHE A 83 -1.74 8.54 0.96
C PHE A 83 -0.88 7.80 1.99
N ILE A 84 0.35 7.40 1.65
CA ILE A 84 1.34 6.84 2.60
C ILE A 84 1.64 7.87 3.70
N ASN A 85 1.96 9.11 3.33
CA ASN A 85 2.29 10.17 4.31
C ASN A 85 1.13 10.52 5.24
N ARG A 86 -0.12 10.28 4.83
CA ARG A 86 -1.32 10.53 5.63
C ARG A 86 -1.69 9.36 6.55
N GLN A 87 -0.99 8.23 6.48
CA GLN A 87 -1.27 7.12 7.39
C GLN A 87 -0.68 7.42 8.77
N GLU A 88 -1.48 7.25 9.83
CA GLU A 88 -0.97 7.32 11.21
C GLU A 88 -0.09 6.11 11.54
N LYS A 89 -0.55 4.91 11.16
CA LYS A 89 0.11 3.62 11.41
C LYS A 89 0.34 2.86 10.09
N GLY A 90 1.10 3.48 9.20
CA GLY A 90 1.44 2.93 7.89
C GLY A 90 2.54 1.86 7.95
N LEU A 91 2.41 0.80 7.14
CA LEU A 91 3.42 -0.26 6.98
C LEU A 91 4.44 0.00 5.87
N ASN A 92 4.16 0.97 4.99
CA ASN A 92 5.05 1.35 3.90
C ASN A 92 6.43 1.81 4.41
N LEU A 93 7.48 1.59 3.61
CA LEU A 93 8.82 2.06 3.95
C LEU A 93 8.92 3.57 3.68
N GLN A 94 9.70 4.31 4.46
CA GLN A 94 9.91 5.75 4.21
C GLN A 94 10.47 6.01 2.81
N THR A 95 11.30 5.09 2.32
CA THR A 95 11.86 5.11 0.95
C THR A 95 10.80 5.07 -0.15
N ASP A 96 9.59 4.59 0.14
CA ASP A 96 8.47 4.60 -0.81
C ASP A 96 8.02 6.04 -1.16
N THR A 97 8.50 7.04 -0.40
CA THR A 97 8.14 8.45 -0.58
C THR A 97 9.33 9.35 -0.99
N ASP A 98 10.53 8.79 -1.20
CA ASP A 98 11.77 9.56 -1.41
C ASP A 98 11.76 10.46 -2.65
N THR A 99 10.90 10.16 -3.63
CA THR A 99 10.77 10.98 -4.85
C THR A 99 9.93 12.25 -4.65
N LEU A 100 9.25 12.42 -3.51
CA LEU A 100 8.65 13.70 -3.13
C LEU A 100 9.74 14.65 -2.64
N SER A 101 9.71 15.90 -3.10
CA SER A 101 10.63 16.90 -2.56
C SER A 101 10.34 17.13 -1.07
N ARG A 102 11.39 17.39 -0.29
CA ARG A 102 11.30 17.65 1.14
C ARG A 102 10.27 18.73 1.49
N THR A 103 10.19 19.78 0.68
CA THR A 103 9.20 20.86 0.85
C THR A 103 7.77 20.37 0.75
N TYR A 104 7.47 19.46 -0.18
CA TYR A 104 6.14 18.85 -0.28
C TYR A 104 5.84 17.96 0.93
N THR A 105 6.81 17.17 1.38
CA THR A 105 6.67 16.33 2.57
C THR A 105 6.38 17.17 3.82
N ASP A 106 7.08 18.29 3.98
CA ASP A 106 6.89 19.21 5.12
C ASP A 106 5.51 19.89 5.10
N ILE A 107 4.95 20.17 3.92
CA ILE A 107 3.58 20.67 3.78
C ILE A 107 2.57 19.60 4.15
N LEU A 108 2.75 18.37 3.64
CA LEU A 108 1.83 17.25 3.90
C LEU A 108 1.77 16.88 5.39
N LYS A 109 2.85 17.07 6.15
CA LYS A 109 2.90 16.85 7.59
C LYS A 109 2.19 17.93 8.43
N LYS A 110 1.85 19.07 7.83
CA LYS A 110 1.24 20.22 8.53
C LYS A 110 -0.27 20.34 8.32
N ILE A 111 -0.85 19.48 7.49
CA ILE A 111 -2.29 19.40 7.19
C ILE A 111 -2.85 18.09 7.71
#